data_AF-A0A382ANS9-F1
#
_entry.id   AF-A0A382ANS9-F1
#
_cell.length_a   1.000
_cell.length_b   1.000
_cell.length_c   1.000
_cell.angle_alpha   90.00
_cell.angle_beta   90.00
_cell.angle_gamma   90.00
#
_symmetry.space_group_name_H-M   'P 1'
#
loop_
_entity.id
_entity.type
_entity.pdbx_description
1 polymer ?
#
loop_
_entity_poly.entity_id
_entity_poly.type
_entity_poly.pdbx_seq_one_letter_code
_entity_poly.pdbx_strand_id
1 'polypeptide(L)' 'MHGKIDGIKHFNHPLFKNIKNNFKATRYHSLIIDRNSLSRDFDIIAENNKKIIMGIAHKKLPIYGL' A
#
# COMPACT_ATOMS: atom_id res chain seq x y z
N MET A 1 3.78 -19.56 13.07
CA MET A 1 4.23 -18.97 11.79
C MET A 1 3.19 -17.94 11.35
N HIS A 2 3.44 -16.65 11.52
CA HIS A 2 2.45 -15.58 11.28
C HIS A 2 2.71 -14.88 9.94
N GLY A 3 2.33 -15.51 8.83
CA GLY A 3 2.26 -14.88 7.53
C GLY A 3 0.87 -15.08 6.95
N LYS A 4 0.12 -14.00 6.70
CA LYS A 4 -1.17 -14.07 6.02
C LYS A 4 -1.01 -13.56 4.60
N ILE A 5 -1.39 -14.36 3.61
CA ILE A 5 -1.43 -13.92 2.22
C ILE A 5 -2.68 -13.04 2.03
N ASP A 6 -2.48 -11.86 1.47
CA ASP A 6 -3.54 -10.88 1.20
C ASP A 6 -3.46 -10.40 -0.26
N GLY A 7 -4.60 -10.01 -0.82
CA GLY A 7 -4.67 -9.39 -2.14
C GLY A 7 -4.41 -7.90 -2.03
N ILE A 8 -3.44 -7.39 -2.77
CA ILE A 8 -3.07 -5.97 -2.82
C ILE A 8 -3.44 -5.40 -4.18
N LYS A 9 -4.38 -4.46 -4.17
CA LYS A 9 -4.72 -3.60 -5.30
C LYS A 9 -3.80 -2.39 -5.27
N HIS A 10 -3.14 -2.10 -6.39
CA HIS A 10 -2.37 -0.87 -6.55
C HIS A 10 -3.05 0.09 -7.53
N PHE A 11 -2.69 1.37 -7.43
CA PHE A 11 -3.31 2.45 -8.19
C PHE A 11 -2.39 2.98 -9.30
N ASN A 12 -1.75 2.06 -10.02
CA ASN A 12 -0.87 2.35 -11.16
C ASN A 12 0.27 3.36 -10.91
N HIS A 13 0.70 3.52 -9.65
CA HIS A 13 1.88 4.31 -9.34
C HIS A 13 3.13 3.69 -10.02
N PRO A 14 4.10 4.48 -10.54
CA PRO A 14 5.29 3.98 -11.24
C PRO A 14 6.09 2.91 -10.48
N LEU A 15 6.03 2.93 -9.13
CA LEU A 15 6.62 1.91 -8.26
C LEU A 15 6.12 0.49 -8.56
N PHE A 16 4.88 0.35 -9.04
CA PHE A 16 4.26 -0.93 -9.40
C PHE A 16 4.32 -1.22 -10.91
N LYS A 17 5.21 -0.55 -11.65
CA LYS A 17 5.36 -0.80 -13.09
C LYS A 17 5.63 -2.28 -13.33
N ASN A 18 4.88 -2.88 -14.26
CA ASN A 18 4.92 -4.31 -14.62
C ASN A 18 4.46 -5.28 -13.52
N ILE A 19 3.90 -4.79 -12.41
CA ILE A 19 3.23 -5.64 -11.43
C ILE A 19 1.75 -5.74 -11.82
N LYS A 20 1.22 -6.97 -11.81
CA LYS A 20 -0.20 -7.19 -12.06
C LYS A 20 -1.01 -6.57 -10.94
N ASN A 21 -2.08 -5.86 -11.30
CA ASN A 21 -3.01 -5.36 -10.30
C ASN A 21 -3.67 -6.51 -9.54
N ASN A 22 -3.96 -6.29 -8.25
CA ASN A 22 -4.46 -7.30 -7.32
C ASN A 22 -3.50 -8.50 -7.13
N PHE A 23 -2.21 -8.22 -6.93
CA PHE A 23 -1.21 -9.25 -6.67
C PHE A 23 -1.32 -9.79 -5.23
N LYS A 24 -0.77 -10.97 -5.00
CA LYS A 24 -0.73 -11.59 -3.67
C LYS A 24 0.57 -11.22 -2.97
N ALA A 25 0.46 -10.74 -1.73
CA ALA A 25 1.61 -10.47 -0.86
C ALA A 25 1.43 -11.14 0.49
N THR A 26 2.53 -11.60 1.08
CA THR A 26 2.55 -12.10 2.45
C THR A 26 2.66 -10.92 3.42
N ARG A 27 1.77 -10.88 4.41
CA ARG A 27 1.74 -9.86 5.45
C ARG A 27 2.02 -10.44 6.82
N TYR A 28 2.63 -9.62 7.66
CA TYR A 28 2.79 -9.86 9.09
C TYR A 28 1.75 -9.06 9.88
N HIS A 29 1.59 -9.40 11.16
CA HIS A 29 0.79 -8.57 12.06
C HIS A 29 1.59 -7.29 12.39
N SER A 30 0.99 -6.14 12.12
CA SER A 30 1.54 -4.82 12.41
C SER A 30 0.41 -3.84 12.73
N LEU A 31 0.76 -2.68 13.27
CA LEU A 31 -0.12 -1.52 13.21
C LEU A 31 -0.32 -1.10 11.75
N ILE A 32 -1.43 -0.41 11.49
CA ILE A 32 -1.79 0.09 10.17
C ILE A 32 -1.90 1.62 10.22
N ILE A 33 -1.68 2.27 9.09
CA ILE A 33 -1.94 3.71 8.95
C ILE A 33 -3.45 3.91 9.01
N ASP A 34 -3.92 4.77 9.92
CA ASP A 34 -5.29 5.28 9.86
C ASP A 34 -5.40 6.23 8.66
N ARG A 35 -6.35 5.91 7.77
CA ARG A 35 -6.61 6.70 6.56
C ARG A 35 -6.97 8.15 6.88
N ASN A 36 -7.67 8.39 7.99
CA ASN A 36 -8.10 9.73 8.37
C ASN A 36 -6.96 10.57 8.94
N SER A 37 -5.87 9.94 9.40
CA SER A 37 -4.69 10.63 9.93
C SER A 37 -3.58 10.80 8.90
N LEU A 38 -3.74 10.30 7.66
CA LEU A 38 -2.71 10.42 6.63
C LEU A 38 -2.58 11.88 6.16
N SER A 39 -1.36 12.42 6.17
CA SER A 39 -1.10 13.75 5.63
C SER A 39 -1.49 13.86 4.16
N ARG A 40 -2.00 15.04 3.77
CA ARG A 40 -2.35 15.37 2.39
C ARG A 40 -1.14 15.40 1.44
N ASP A 41 0.07 15.38 1.98
CA ASP A 41 1.31 15.31 1.20
C ASP A 41 1.59 13.92 0.62
N PHE A 42 0.84 12.91 1.05
CA PHE A 42 0.95 11.54 0.55
C PHE A 42 -0.26 11.13 -0.28
N ASP A 43 -0.01 10.39 -1.35
CA ASP A 43 -1.01 9.63 -2.08
C ASP A 43 -1.00 8.18 -1.61
N ILE A 44 -2.19 7.58 -1.49
CA ILE A 44 -2.32 6.13 -1.30
C ILE A 44 -2.09 5.48 -2.64
N ILE A 45 -1.09 4.61 -2.73
CA ILE A 45 -0.69 3.93 -3.98
C ILE A 45 -1.05 2.45 -4.01
N ALA A 46 -1.36 1.86 -2.84
CA ALA A 46 -1.85 0.49 -2.74
C ALA A 46 -2.74 0.28 -1.51
N GLU A 47 -3.71 -0.63 -1.61
CA GLU A 47 -4.57 -1.06 -0.52
C GLU A 47 -4.99 -2.53 -0.68
N ASN A 48 -5.47 -3.16 0.39
CA ASN A 48 -6.08 -4.49 0.30
C ASN A 48 -7.61 -4.40 0.13
N ASN A 49 -8.26 -5.57 -0.01
CA ASN A 49 -9.72 -5.66 -0.15
C ASN A 49 -10.53 -5.08 1.03
N LYS A 50 -9.88 -4.86 2.18
CA LYS A 50 -10.48 -4.22 3.38
C LYS A 50 -10.19 -2.72 3.46
N LYS A 51 -9.68 -2.10 2.38
CA LYS A 51 -9.26 -0.69 2.30
C LYS A 51 -8.16 -0.29 3.29
N ILE A 52 -7.41 -1.28 3.81
CA ILE A 52 -6.22 -1.01 4.62
C ILE A 52 -5.13 -0.53 3.67
N ILE A 53 -4.48 0.56 4.03
CA ILE A 53 -3.37 1.14 3.25
C ILE A 53 -2.20 0.16 3.25
N MET A 54 -1.75 -0.22 2.04
CA MET A 54 -0.60 -1.10 1.79
C MET A 54 0.53 -0.37 1.08
N GLY A 55 0.34 0.89 0.72
CA GLY A 55 1.41 1.69 0.18
C GLY A 55 1.05 3.16 0.08
N ILE A 56 2.03 4.01 0.36
CA ILE A 56 1.93 5.47 0.21
C ILE A 56 3.12 6.02 -0.59
N ALA A 57 2.91 7.12 -1.29
CA ALA A 57 3.95 7.87 -1.99
C ALA A 57 3.86 9.34 -1.61
N HIS A 58 5.00 10.00 -1.33
CA HIS A 58 5.01 11.44 -1.15
C HIS A 58 4.81 12.13 -2.51
N LYS A 59 3.99 13.16 -2.57
CA LYS A 59 3.60 13.84 -3.83
C LYS A 59 4.75 14.53 -4.56
N LYS A 60 5.76 14.99 -3.82
CA LYS A 60 6.87 15.80 -4.34
C LYS A 60 8.25 15.18 -4.16
N LEU A 61 8.38 14.22 -3.25
CA LEU A 61 9.66 13.67 -2.85
C LEU A 61 9.70 12.21 -3.32
N PRO A 62 10.87 11.67 -3.69
CA PRO A 62 10.99 10.28 -4.11
C PRO A 62 10.97 9.32 -2.90
N ILE A 63 9.94 9.41 -2.06
CA ILE A 63 9.78 8.66 -0.81
C ILE A 63 8.47 7.86 -0.86
N TYR A 64 8.56 6.60 -0.46
CA TYR A 64 7.46 5.63 -0.49
C TYR A 64 7.48 4.77 0.77
N GLY A 65 6.32 4.22 1.15
CA GLY A 65 6.18 3.18 2.16
C GLY A 65 5.32 2.04 1.64
N LEU A 66 5.64 0.79 2.00
CA LEU A 66 4.99 -0.46 1.60
C LEU A 66 4.80 -1.39 2.81
#